data_AF-A0A9P1CYZ8-F1
#
_entry.id   AF-A0A9P1CYZ8-F1
#
_cell.length_a   1.000
_cell.length_b   1.000
_cell.length_c   1.000
_cell.angle_alpha   90.00
_cell.angle_beta   90.00
_cell.angle_gamma   90.00
#
_symmetry.space_group_name_H-M   'P 1'
#
loop_
_entity.id
_entity.type
_entity.pdbx_description
1 polymer ?
#
loop_
_entity_poly.entity_id
_entity_poly.type
_entity_poly.pdbx_seq_one_letter_code
_entity_poly.pdbx_strand_id
1 'polypeptide(L)'
;MQWNVSDVGTKPLAKQRLLVLLHQIGCCNPDTHEMVGQEEYEAFEERTVGKQMVKRIAKTIMRMAVLWGLEPNLQGAEATAVDEEVCQQVQASGNNGYVAWKKFAKTTTDLESCWNQVADEDSYIAKQEARIDQVIQRLEQIREHNEQDHAIISDRITECSNELSMVHDYASGLHYSIVEHGGFLRNGCGLTPEQWRHLATLERANLVSSRALGAVEYMRLVRQRFQPQGAADATDSPNAEADDPMDESEPEVPSGPISDETLTDMLEFLKGEHGLCLERSEYWDANEVQHVILHFLSEIHHSSAESLVASCRVRIAGLFGELKDKAIEQHRWDSADRYQAIERRYMQNPPA
;
A
#
# COMPACT_ATOMS: atom_id res chain seq x y z
N MET A 1 -4.82 -18.88 -44.30
CA MET A 1 -3.85 -17.76 -44.18
C MET A 1 -2.98 -18.10 -42.99
N GLN A 2 -1.66 -18.17 -43.17
CA GLN A 2 -0.73 -18.44 -42.08
C GLN A 2 -0.57 -17.13 -41.30
N TRP A 3 -1.13 -17.07 -40.09
CA TRP A 3 -1.04 -15.88 -39.24
C TRP A 3 0.39 -15.72 -38.76
N ASN A 4 0.91 -14.50 -38.83
CA ASN A 4 2.26 -14.21 -38.35
C ASN A 4 2.24 -14.10 -36.82
N VAL A 5 2.52 -15.22 -36.16
CA VAL A 5 2.50 -15.37 -34.70
C VAL A 5 3.45 -14.39 -33.98
N SER A 6 4.48 -13.91 -34.69
CA SER A 6 5.41 -12.89 -34.18
C SER A 6 4.77 -11.52 -33.93
N ASP A 7 3.56 -11.28 -34.44
CA ASP A 7 2.83 -10.02 -34.20
C ASP A 7 2.30 -9.93 -32.77
N VAL A 8 2.23 -11.05 -32.02
CA VAL A 8 1.86 -11.06 -30.60
C VAL A 8 2.97 -10.38 -29.79
N GLY A 9 2.65 -9.21 -29.23
CA GLY A 9 3.58 -8.41 -28.41
C GLY A 9 4.47 -7.44 -29.18
N THR A 10 4.50 -7.49 -30.52
CA THR A 10 5.32 -6.56 -31.34
C THR A 10 4.51 -5.50 -32.08
N LYS A 11 3.18 -5.67 -32.16
CA LYS A 11 2.28 -4.72 -32.80
C LYS A 11 1.07 -4.45 -31.90
N PRO A 12 0.56 -3.21 -31.85
CA PRO A 12 -0.70 -2.90 -31.19
C PRO A 12 -1.84 -3.55 -32.00
N LEU A 13 -2.30 -4.70 -31.52
CA LEU A 13 -3.38 -5.46 -32.14
C LEU A 13 -4.69 -5.22 -31.40
N ALA A 14 -5.78 -5.08 -32.14
CA ALA A 14 -7.12 -5.02 -31.56
C ALA A 14 -7.38 -6.28 -30.70
N LYS A 15 -8.03 -6.12 -29.53
CA LYS A 15 -8.27 -7.19 -28.54
C LYS A 15 -8.76 -8.50 -29.15
N GLN A 16 -9.69 -8.44 -30.10
CA GLN A 16 -10.21 -9.62 -30.82
C GLN A 16 -9.11 -10.35 -31.61
N ARG A 17 -8.22 -9.63 -32.27
CA ARG A 17 -7.12 -10.21 -33.05
C ARG A 17 -6.02 -10.78 -32.15
N LEU A 18 -5.77 -10.15 -31.01
CA LEU A 18 -4.84 -10.64 -29.99
C LEU A 18 -5.34 -11.95 -29.36
N LEU A 19 -6.62 -12.03 -28.99
CA LEU A 19 -7.24 -13.25 -28.43
C LEU A 19 -7.23 -14.42 -29.41
N VAL A 20 -7.52 -14.16 -30.70
CA VAL A 20 -7.41 -15.17 -31.78
C VAL A 20 -5.99 -15.71 -31.93
N LEU A 21 -4.97 -14.85 -31.81
CA LEU A 21 -3.57 -15.28 -31.91
C LEU A 21 -3.09 -16.01 -30.64
N LEU A 22 -3.55 -15.60 -29.45
CA LEU A 22 -3.29 -16.29 -28.17
C LEU A 22 -3.86 -17.71 -28.18
N HIS A 23 -5.08 -17.89 -28.71
CA HIS A 23 -5.67 -19.21 -28.92
C HIS A 23 -4.79 -20.07 -29.84
N GLN A 24 -4.30 -19.49 -30.93
CA GLN A 24 -3.45 -20.20 -31.90
C GLN A 24 -2.06 -20.58 -31.35
N ILE A 25 -1.55 -19.85 -30.35
CA ILE A 25 -0.30 -20.15 -29.63
C ILE A 25 -0.52 -21.20 -28.53
N GLY A 26 -1.78 -21.52 -28.18
CA GLY A 26 -2.10 -22.44 -27.10
C GLY A 26 -1.90 -21.83 -25.71
N CYS A 27 -2.04 -20.51 -25.57
CA CYS A 27 -1.97 -19.86 -24.27
C CYS A 27 -3.21 -20.19 -23.43
N CYS A 28 -2.99 -20.77 -22.26
CA CYS A 28 -4.03 -21.04 -21.27
C CYS A 28 -3.89 -20.10 -20.08
N ASN A 29 -5.01 -19.77 -19.44
CA ASN A 29 -4.98 -19.05 -18.17
C ASN A 29 -4.38 -19.95 -17.07
N PRO A 30 -3.46 -19.42 -16.24
CA PRO A 30 -2.77 -20.22 -15.22
C PRO A 30 -3.74 -20.77 -14.16
N ASP A 31 -4.80 -20.04 -13.85
CA ASP A 31 -5.72 -20.38 -12.75
C ASP A 31 -6.89 -21.28 -13.18
N THR A 32 -7.38 -21.15 -14.42
CA THR A 32 -8.55 -21.89 -14.91
C THR A 32 -8.21 -23.02 -15.89
N HIS A 33 -6.97 -23.04 -16.41
CA HIS A 33 -6.52 -23.98 -17.45
C HIS A 33 -7.35 -23.95 -18.75
N GLU A 34 -8.22 -22.95 -18.91
CA GLU A 34 -9.01 -22.74 -20.12
C GLU A 34 -8.18 -22.02 -21.19
N MET A 35 -8.41 -22.40 -22.45
CA MET A 35 -7.73 -21.81 -23.60
C MET A 35 -8.23 -20.38 -23.83
N VAL A 36 -7.31 -19.42 -23.78
CA VAL A 36 -7.65 -18.01 -23.95
C VAL A 36 -8.03 -17.74 -25.40
N GLY A 37 -9.23 -17.18 -25.64
CA GLY A 37 -9.66 -16.70 -26.96
C GLY A 37 -10.42 -17.68 -27.84
N GLN A 38 -11.00 -18.76 -27.28
CA GLN A 38 -11.74 -19.78 -28.03
C GLN A 38 -13.01 -19.23 -28.69
N GLU A 39 -13.82 -18.45 -27.97
CA GLU A 39 -15.06 -17.85 -28.51
C GLU A 39 -14.75 -16.84 -29.62
N GLU A 40 -13.69 -16.05 -29.47
CA GLU A 40 -13.26 -15.08 -30.47
C GLU A 40 -12.67 -15.75 -31.71
N TYR A 41 -12.02 -16.90 -31.57
CA TYR A 41 -11.54 -17.70 -32.69
C TYR A 41 -12.69 -18.26 -33.52
N GLU A 42 -13.69 -18.89 -32.89
CA GLU A 42 -14.87 -19.45 -33.56
C GLU A 42 -15.71 -18.36 -34.24
N ALA A 43 -15.95 -17.24 -33.55
CA ALA A 43 -16.67 -16.09 -34.11
C ALA A 43 -15.89 -15.42 -35.27
N PHE A 44 -14.55 -15.44 -35.24
CA PHE A 44 -13.72 -14.90 -36.31
C PHE A 44 -13.72 -15.83 -37.52
N GLU A 45 -13.63 -17.15 -37.33
CA GLU A 45 -13.71 -18.14 -38.40
C GLU A 45 -15.04 -18.00 -39.16
N GLU A 46 -16.16 -17.94 -38.43
CA GLU A 46 -17.50 -17.73 -38.99
C GLU A 46 -17.59 -16.39 -39.76
N ARG A 47 -17.03 -15.30 -39.21
CA ARG A 47 -16.96 -13.99 -39.88
C ARG A 47 -16.07 -14.00 -41.11
N THR A 48 -14.97 -14.74 -41.14
CA THR A 48 -14.12 -14.85 -42.34
C THR A 48 -14.78 -15.62 -43.46
N VAL A 49 -15.48 -16.71 -43.13
CA VAL A 49 -16.30 -17.47 -44.08
C VAL A 49 -17.43 -16.57 -44.62
N GLY A 50 -18.11 -15.83 -43.73
CA GLY A 50 -19.11 -14.83 -44.10
C GLY A 50 -18.58 -13.70 -45.00
N LYS A 51 -17.43 -13.10 -44.64
CA LYS A 51 -16.79 -12.04 -45.45
C LYS A 51 -16.36 -12.53 -46.83
N GLN A 52 -15.87 -13.77 -46.96
CA GLN A 52 -15.51 -14.36 -48.24
C GLN A 52 -16.75 -14.65 -49.10
N MET A 53 -17.83 -15.15 -48.50
CA MET A 53 -19.10 -15.37 -49.18
C MET A 53 -19.72 -14.05 -49.67
N VAL A 54 -19.72 -13.01 -48.83
CA VAL A 54 -20.18 -11.66 -49.18
C VAL A 54 -19.31 -11.03 -50.27
N LYS A 55 -17.98 -11.15 -50.22
CA LYS A 55 -17.09 -10.69 -51.30
C LYS A 55 -17.37 -11.41 -52.63
N ARG A 56 -17.66 -12.71 -52.61
CA ARG A 56 -18.04 -13.48 -53.81
C ARG A 56 -19.38 -13.02 -54.35
N ILE A 57 -20.39 -12.84 -53.49
CA ILE A 57 -21.71 -12.35 -53.88
C ILE A 57 -21.63 -10.92 -54.42
N ALA A 58 -20.89 -10.01 -53.77
CA ALA A 58 -20.67 -8.65 -54.25
C ALA A 58 -19.97 -8.61 -55.62
N LYS A 59 -18.97 -9.48 -55.83
CA LYS A 59 -18.31 -9.62 -57.14
C LYS A 59 -19.24 -10.17 -58.22
N THR A 60 -20.13 -11.10 -57.88
CA THR A 60 -21.16 -11.62 -58.79
C THR A 60 -22.22 -10.57 -59.10
N ILE A 61 -22.68 -9.82 -58.10
CA ILE A 61 -23.60 -8.69 -58.28
C ILE A 61 -22.97 -7.60 -59.13
N MET A 62 -21.67 -7.29 -58.93
CA MET A 62 -20.95 -6.30 -59.73
C MET A 62 -20.82 -6.75 -61.19
N ARG A 63 -20.54 -8.04 -61.44
CA ARG A 63 -20.55 -8.62 -62.79
C ARG A 63 -21.94 -8.63 -63.42
N MET A 64 -22.98 -8.90 -62.63
CA MET A 64 -24.37 -8.84 -63.10
C MET A 64 -24.83 -7.39 -63.38
N ALA A 65 -24.37 -6.41 -62.59
CA ALA A 65 -24.66 -5.00 -62.81
C ALA A 65 -23.99 -4.48 -64.10
N VAL A 66 -22.76 -4.92 -64.39
CA VAL A 66 -22.08 -4.66 -65.67
C VAL A 66 -22.81 -5.34 -66.83
N LEU A 67 -23.21 -6.62 -66.67
CA LEU A 67 -24.01 -7.36 -67.67
C LEU A 67 -25.40 -6.74 -67.93
N TRP A 68 -25.94 -5.97 -66.98
CA TRP A 68 -27.21 -5.25 -67.10
C TRP A 68 -27.07 -3.79 -67.54
N GLY A 69 -25.88 -3.35 -67.94
CA GLY A 69 -25.65 -2.01 -68.48
C GLY A 69 -25.79 -0.87 -67.46
N LEU A 70 -25.69 -1.17 -66.16
CA LEU A 70 -25.67 -0.17 -65.08
C LEU A 70 -24.23 0.28 -64.85
N GLU A 71 -23.63 0.98 -65.82
CA GLU A 71 -22.33 1.63 -65.62
C GLU A 71 -22.49 2.93 -64.82
N PRO A 72 -21.82 3.09 -63.66
CA PRO A 72 -21.45 4.40 -63.18
C PRO A 72 -20.22 4.86 -63.98
N ASN A 73 -20.38 5.92 -64.76
CA ASN A 73 -19.26 6.68 -65.36
C ASN A 73 -18.32 7.18 -64.24
N LEU A 74 -17.35 6.36 -63.84
CA LEU A 74 -16.13 6.81 -63.18
C LEU A 74 -15.02 6.75 -64.22
N GLN A 75 -14.67 7.91 -64.75
CA GLN A 75 -13.39 8.09 -65.44
C GLN A 75 -12.27 7.95 -64.39
N GLY A 76 -11.42 6.94 -64.58
CA GLY A 76 -10.27 6.66 -63.72
C GLY A 76 -9.52 5.40 -64.15
N ALA A 77 -8.78 5.51 -65.26
CA ALA A 77 -7.62 4.74 -65.70
C ALA A 77 -7.34 3.34 -65.09
N GLU A 78 -7.53 2.27 -65.87
CA GLU A 78 -6.44 1.55 -66.56
C GLU A 78 -7.02 0.32 -67.31
N ALA A 79 -6.43 0.04 -68.46
CA ALA A 79 -6.94 -0.80 -69.53
C ALA A 79 -7.10 -2.29 -69.18
N THR A 80 -8.10 -2.94 -69.77
CA THR A 80 -7.88 -4.12 -70.63
C THR A 80 -9.10 -4.32 -71.54
N ALA A 81 -8.83 -4.35 -72.84
CA ALA A 81 -9.81 -4.51 -73.90
C ALA A 81 -10.49 -5.88 -73.85
N VAL A 82 -11.81 -5.93 -74.01
CA VAL A 82 -12.53 -7.00 -74.70
C VAL A 82 -13.76 -6.41 -75.39
N ASP A 83 -13.67 -6.43 -76.72
CA ASP A 83 -14.68 -6.50 -77.79
C ASP A 83 -16.07 -5.85 -77.65
N GLU A 84 -16.33 -5.06 -78.68
CA GLU A 84 -17.58 -4.58 -79.24
C GLU A 84 -18.64 -5.69 -79.40
N GLU A 85 -19.91 -5.29 -79.33
CA GLU A 85 -21.15 -6.07 -79.53
C GLU A 85 -21.66 -6.96 -78.39
N VAL A 86 -22.44 -6.39 -77.45
CA VAL A 86 -23.71 -6.99 -77.03
C VAL A 86 -24.77 -5.91 -76.72
N CYS A 87 -25.79 -5.90 -77.58
CA CYS A 87 -27.20 -5.56 -77.40
C CYS A 87 -27.65 -4.29 -76.63
N GLN A 88 -28.28 -3.42 -77.43
CA GLN A 88 -29.39 -2.54 -77.07
C GLN A 88 -30.46 -3.21 -76.18
N GLN A 89 -31.19 -2.33 -75.47
CA GLN A 89 -32.47 -2.51 -74.76
C GLN A 89 -32.40 -2.84 -73.27
N VAL A 90 -32.53 -1.81 -72.43
CA VAL A 90 -33.59 -1.77 -71.40
C VAL A 90 -34.05 -0.32 -71.20
N GLN A 91 -35.11 0.07 -71.90
CA GLN A 91 -36.00 1.12 -71.42
C GLN A 91 -36.91 0.50 -70.37
N ALA A 92 -36.68 0.79 -69.09
CA ALA A 92 -37.65 0.46 -68.04
C ALA A 92 -37.67 1.54 -66.94
N SER A 93 -38.77 2.29 -66.91
CA SER A 93 -39.35 2.96 -65.74
C SER A 93 -38.47 3.96 -64.98
N GLY A 94 -38.57 5.24 -65.35
CA GLY A 94 -37.87 6.37 -64.73
C GLY A 94 -38.14 6.60 -63.23
N ASN A 95 -39.07 5.88 -62.60
CA ASN A 95 -39.31 5.98 -61.16
C ASN A 95 -38.42 5.01 -60.34
N ASN A 96 -37.97 3.90 -60.94
CA ASN A 96 -37.17 2.89 -60.22
C ASN A 96 -35.67 3.26 -60.19
N GLY A 97 -35.17 3.90 -61.25
CA GLY A 97 -33.79 4.37 -61.34
C GLY A 97 -33.47 5.53 -60.38
N TYR A 98 -34.40 6.48 -60.19
CA TYR A 98 -34.23 7.58 -59.24
C TYR A 98 -34.17 7.11 -57.78
N VAL A 99 -35.00 6.13 -57.42
CA VAL A 99 -34.97 5.51 -56.09
C VAL A 99 -33.68 4.71 -55.86
N ALA A 100 -33.19 4.00 -56.87
CA ALA A 100 -31.91 3.29 -56.81
C ALA A 100 -30.73 4.27 -56.67
N TRP A 101 -30.70 5.35 -57.45
CA TRP A 101 -29.68 6.39 -57.34
C TRP A 101 -29.68 7.08 -55.97
N LYS A 102 -30.86 7.40 -55.42
CA LYS A 102 -30.97 8.00 -54.08
C LYS A 102 -30.47 7.06 -52.98
N LYS A 103 -30.73 5.75 -53.10
CA LYS A 103 -30.16 4.73 -52.20
C LYS A 103 -28.64 4.66 -52.34
N PHE A 104 -28.13 4.68 -53.57
CA PHE A 104 -26.70 4.64 -53.85
C PHE A 104 -25.98 5.88 -53.28
N ALA A 105 -26.51 7.07 -53.54
CA ALA A 105 -25.99 8.33 -53.01
C ALA A 105 -25.99 8.34 -51.46
N LYS A 106 -27.04 7.80 -50.84
CA LYS A 106 -27.06 7.64 -49.38
C LYS A 106 -25.98 6.68 -48.90
N THR A 107 -25.82 5.52 -49.55
CA THR A 107 -24.79 4.55 -49.16
C THR A 107 -23.37 5.09 -49.35
N THR A 108 -23.13 5.97 -50.33
CA THR A 108 -21.82 6.61 -50.50
C THR A 108 -21.53 7.62 -49.39
N THR A 109 -22.53 8.40 -48.97
CA THR A 109 -22.39 9.33 -47.83
C THR A 109 -22.22 8.59 -46.51
N ASP A 110 -22.97 7.49 -46.30
CA ASP A 110 -22.82 6.64 -45.12
C ASP A 110 -21.44 5.95 -45.09
N LEU A 111 -20.89 5.59 -46.26
CA LEU A 111 -19.54 5.06 -46.36
C LEU A 111 -18.50 6.13 -46.00
N GLU A 112 -18.64 7.35 -46.54
CA GLU A 112 -17.73 8.48 -46.27
C GLU A 112 -17.73 8.87 -44.78
N SER A 113 -18.90 8.87 -44.12
CA SER A 113 -18.97 9.11 -42.68
C SER A 113 -18.29 8.01 -41.86
N CYS A 114 -18.44 6.73 -42.24
CA CYS A 114 -17.70 5.64 -41.62
C CYS A 114 -16.18 5.79 -41.79
N TRP A 115 -15.70 6.22 -42.97
CA TRP A 115 -14.27 6.45 -43.19
C TRP A 115 -13.72 7.57 -42.30
N ASN A 116 -14.45 8.67 -42.18
CA ASN A 116 -14.06 9.78 -41.33
C ASN A 116 -14.04 9.36 -39.85
N GLN A 117 -15.03 8.59 -39.40
CA GLN A 117 -15.05 8.07 -38.04
C GLN A 117 -13.85 7.17 -37.74
N VAL A 118 -13.50 6.25 -38.67
CA VAL A 118 -12.32 5.39 -38.51
C VAL A 118 -11.04 6.22 -38.41
N ALA A 119 -10.91 7.30 -39.20
CA ALA A 119 -9.74 8.19 -39.14
C ALA A 119 -9.64 8.93 -37.80
N ASP A 120 -10.76 9.38 -37.23
CA ASP A 120 -10.79 10.02 -35.91
C ASP A 120 -10.45 9.03 -34.78
N GLU A 121 -10.95 7.79 -34.87
CA GLU A 121 -10.63 6.71 -33.94
C GLU A 121 -9.14 6.33 -34.01
N ASP A 122 -8.55 6.24 -35.20
CA ASP A 122 -7.12 5.98 -35.38
C ASP A 122 -6.26 7.10 -34.76
N SER A 123 -6.68 8.37 -34.92
CA SER A 123 -6.03 9.52 -34.29
C SER A 123 -6.11 9.47 -32.75
N TYR A 124 -7.23 9.00 -32.20
CA TYR A 124 -7.39 8.81 -30.76
C TYR A 124 -6.51 7.66 -30.24
N ILE A 125 -6.46 6.53 -30.96
CA ILE A 125 -5.62 5.38 -30.63
C ILE A 125 -4.14 5.81 -30.59
N ALA A 126 -3.67 6.57 -31.57
CA ALA A 126 -2.29 7.06 -31.60
C ALA A 126 -1.93 7.94 -30.38
N LYS A 127 -2.86 8.78 -29.92
CA LYS A 127 -2.65 9.58 -28.69
C LYS A 127 -2.56 8.70 -27.46
N GLN A 128 -3.38 7.65 -27.40
CA GLN A 128 -3.40 6.74 -26.28
C GLN A 128 -2.14 5.86 -26.24
N GLU A 129 -1.66 5.39 -27.39
CA GLU A 129 -0.38 4.70 -27.54
C GLU A 129 0.78 5.57 -27.02
N ALA A 130 0.87 6.82 -27.47
CA ALA A 130 1.89 7.76 -26.99
C ALA A 130 1.83 7.99 -25.46
N ARG A 131 0.62 7.99 -24.88
CA ARG A 131 0.46 8.12 -23.42
C ARG A 131 0.90 6.85 -22.69
N ILE A 132 0.63 5.67 -23.26
CA ILE A 132 1.10 4.39 -22.71
C ILE A 132 2.63 4.36 -22.73
N ASP A 133 3.27 4.73 -23.85
CA ASP A 133 4.72 4.79 -23.97
C ASP A 133 5.35 5.72 -22.93
N GLN A 134 4.76 6.90 -22.70
CA GLN A 134 5.23 7.82 -21.67
C GLN A 134 5.11 7.24 -20.25
N VAL A 135 4.09 6.43 -19.98
CA VAL A 135 3.94 5.77 -18.68
C VAL A 135 4.96 4.66 -18.53
N ILE A 136 5.17 3.85 -19.57
CA ILE A 136 6.20 2.81 -19.60
C ILE A 136 7.58 3.40 -19.33
N GLN A 137 7.93 4.50 -20.01
CA GLN A 137 9.22 5.17 -19.81
C GLN A 137 9.39 5.68 -18.36
N ARG A 138 8.32 6.22 -17.75
CA ARG A 138 8.36 6.64 -16.34
C ARG A 138 8.54 5.45 -15.40
N LEU A 139 7.89 4.33 -15.68
CA LEU A 139 8.05 3.11 -14.88
C LEU A 139 9.46 2.55 -14.99
N GLU A 140 10.06 2.56 -16.17
CA GLU A 140 11.46 2.16 -16.37
C GLU A 140 12.42 3.07 -15.59
N GLN A 141 12.22 4.39 -15.63
CA GLN A 141 13.03 5.33 -14.84
C GLN A 141 12.90 5.11 -13.34
N ILE A 142 11.67 4.91 -12.84
CA ILE A 142 11.44 4.61 -11.41
C ILE A 142 12.09 3.28 -11.03
N ARG A 143 12.01 2.28 -11.91
CA ARG A 143 12.64 0.97 -11.69
C ARG A 143 14.16 1.10 -11.62
N GLU A 144 14.79 1.78 -12.56
CA GLU A 144 16.24 2.02 -12.57
C GLU A 144 16.69 2.77 -11.32
N HIS A 145 15.93 3.79 -10.89
CA HIS A 145 16.21 4.52 -9.67
C HIS A 145 16.12 3.63 -8.42
N ASN A 146 15.07 2.81 -8.32
CA ASN A 146 14.92 1.86 -7.21
C ASN A 146 16.04 0.81 -7.21
N GLU A 147 16.43 0.28 -8.37
CA GLU A 147 17.55 -0.68 -8.48
C GLU A 147 18.86 -0.04 -8.01
N GLN A 148 19.12 1.24 -8.35
CA GLN A 148 20.28 1.98 -7.86
C GLN A 148 20.22 2.23 -6.35
N ASP A 149 19.09 2.67 -5.82
CA ASP A 149 18.92 2.92 -4.38
C ASP A 149 19.07 1.62 -3.57
N HIS A 150 18.52 0.51 -4.07
CA HIS A 150 18.71 -0.80 -3.47
C HIS A 150 20.19 -1.20 -3.43
N ALA A 151 20.95 -0.97 -4.51
CA ALA A 151 22.37 -1.26 -4.54
C ALA A 151 23.15 -0.43 -3.50
N ILE A 152 22.89 0.88 -3.44
CA ILE A 152 23.55 1.79 -2.48
C ILE A 152 23.23 1.39 -1.03
N ILE A 153 21.97 1.11 -0.73
CA ILE A 153 21.55 0.72 0.62
C ILE A 153 22.17 -0.62 1.00
N SER A 154 22.19 -1.59 0.08
CA SER A 154 22.83 -2.89 0.29
C SER A 154 24.31 -2.72 0.63
N ASP A 155 25.05 -1.91 -0.15
CA ASP A 155 26.46 -1.65 0.10
C ASP A 155 26.68 -1.01 1.47
N ARG A 156 25.88 0.01 1.84
CA ARG A 156 25.96 0.65 3.16
C ARG A 156 25.64 -0.30 4.32
N ILE A 157 24.70 -1.22 4.12
CA ILE A 157 24.40 -2.25 5.12
C ILE A 157 25.60 -3.18 5.31
N THR A 158 26.24 -3.61 4.21
CA THR A 158 27.43 -4.46 4.31
C THR A 158 28.60 -3.75 4.99
N GLU A 159 28.82 -2.47 4.68
CA GLU A 159 29.85 -1.65 5.31
C GLU A 159 29.61 -1.51 6.81
N CYS A 160 28.41 -1.06 7.22
CA CYS A 160 28.03 -0.91 8.62
C CYS A 160 28.10 -2.25 9.37
N SER A 161 27.71 -3.35 8.73
CA SER A 161 27.81 -4.68 9.32
C SER A 161 29.26 -5.10 9.57
N ASN A 162 30.18 -4.78 8.64
CA ASN A 162 31.61 -5.05 8.81
C ASN A 162 32.20 -4.20 9.94
N GLU A 163 31.86 -2.92 10.00
CA GLU A 163 32.27 -2.02 11.09
C GLU A 163 31.78 -2.53 12.45
N LEU A 164 30.52 -2.93 12.55
CA LEU A 164 29.94 -3.47 13.78
C LEU A 164 30.65 -4.76 14.22
N SER A 165 31.03 -5.63 13.28
CA SER A 165 31.81 -6.83 13.59
C SER A 165 33.18 -6.49 14.19
N MET A 166 33.88 -5.52 13.61
CA MET A 166 35.18 -5.07 14.16
C MET A 166 35.04 -4.49 15.57
N VAL A 167 34.00 -3.69 15.82
CA VAL A 167 33.72 -3.14 17.14
C VAL A 167 33.39 -4.23 18.15
N HIS A 168 32.61 -5.23 17.75
CA HIS A 168 32.29 -6.38 18.59
C HIS A 168 33.55 -7.18 18.96
N ASP A 169 34.43 -7.45 18.00
CA ASP A 169 35.69 -8.16 18.26
C ASP A 169 36.60 -7.38 19.21
N TYR A 170 36.67 -6.05 19.02
CA TYR A 170 37.41 -5.16 19.92
C TYR A 170 36.84 -5.16 21.34
N ALA A 171 35.52 -5.00 21.49
CA ALA A 171 34.85 -5.02 22.78
C ALA A 171 35.01 -6.37 23.50
N SER A 172 34.94 -7.46 22.74
CA SER A 172 35.18 -8.83 23.25
C SER A 172 36.62 -9.03 23.70
N GLY A 173 37.59 -8.49 22.96
CA GLY A 173 39.01 -8.49 23.37
C GLY A 173 39.25 -7.74 24.67
N LEU A 174 38.61 -6.57 24.84
CA LEU A 174 38.66 -5.83 26.11
C LEU A 174 38.03 -6.65 27.24
N HIS A 175 36.86 -7.23 27.02
CA HIS A 175 36.20 -8.09 28.01
C HIS A 175 37.11 -9.26 28.42
N TYR A 176 37.71 -9.95 27.45
CA TYR A 176 38.68 -11.01 27.70
C TYR A 176 39.82 -10.52 28.60
N SER A 177 40.46 -9.39 28.26
CA SER A 177 41.57 -8.85 29.04
C SER A 177 41.18 -8.51 30.48
N ILE A 178 40.00 -7.93 30.70
CA ILE A 178 39.50 -7.56 32.03
C ILE A 178 39.28 -8.83 32.86
N VAL A 179 38.63 -9.83 32.29
CA VAL A 179 38.33 -11.09 32.97
C VAL A 179 39.60 -11.88 33.27
N GLU A 180 40.54 -11.93 32.34
CA GLU A 180 41.84 -12.59 32.52
C GLU A 180 42.65 -11.99 33.69
N HIS A 181 42.58 -10.66 33.87
CA HIS A 181 43.23 -9.97 35.00
C HIS A 181 42.42 -10.03 36.31
N GLY A 182 41.34 -10.82 36.37
CA GLY A 182 40.50 -11.03 37.55
C GLY A 182 39.43 -9.96 37.78
N GLY A 183 39.19 -9.09 36.79
CA GLY A 183 38.05 -8.17 36.77
C GLY A 183 36.76 -8.84 36.31
N PHE A 184 35.63 -8.15 36.43
CA PHE A 184 34.34 -8.62 35.93
C PHE A 184 33.51 -7.46 35.41
N LEU A 185 32.68 -7.72 34.39
CA LEU A 185 31.68 -6.77 33.92
C LEU A 185 30.33 -7.10 34.55
N ARG A 186 29.74 -6.13 35.25
CA ARG A 186 28.44 -6.30 35.91
C ARG A 186 27.30 -6.57 34.92
N ASN A 187 27.37 -5.95 33.74
CA ASN A 187 26.32 -6.02 32.71
C ASN A 187 26.82 -6.66 31.40
N GLY A 188 27.94 -7.41 31.44
CA GLY A 188 28.56 -7.97 30.22
C GLY A 188 29.01 -6.89 29.24
N CYS A 189 28.80 -7.11 27.94
CA CYS A 189 29.25 -6.21 26.85
C CYS A 189 28.22 -5.13 26.46
N GLY A 190 27.21 -4.86 27.28
CA GLY A 190 26.17 -3.88 26.92
C GLY A 190 25.33 -3.41 28.11
N LEU A 191 24.54 -2.37 27.86
CA LEU A 191 23.54 -1.86 28.80
C LEU A 191 22.16 -1.99 28.15
N THR A 192 21.14 -2.32 28.93
CA THR A 192 19.76 -2.22 28.44
C THR A 192 19.40 -0.74 28.18
N PRO A 193 18.41 -0.44 27.31
CA PRO A 193 18.00 0.94 27.04
C PRO A 193 17.58 1.70 28.30
N GLU A 194 16.95 1.01 29.25
CA GLU A 194 16.56 1.57 30.55
C GLU A 194 17.76 1.87 31.44
N GLN A 195 18.72 0.93 31.52
CA GLN A 195 19.97 1.13 32.25
C GLN A 195 20.77 2.28 31.67
N TRP A 196 20.78 2.44 30.34
CA TRP A 196 21.43 3.55 29.66
C TRP A 196 20.77 4.89 29.97
N ARG A 197 19.42 4.96 29.93
CA ARG A 197 18.66 6.15 30.34
C ARG A 197 18.93 6.53 31.79
N HIS A 198 18.93 5.54 32.69
CA HIS A 198 19.24 5.75 34.10
C HIS A 198 20.68 6.24 34.30
N LEU A 199 21.66 5.62 33.62
CA LEU A 199 23.07 6.04 33.66
C LEU A 199 23.25 7.47 33.16
N ALA A 200 22.62 7.85 32.04
CA ALA A 200 22.67 9.22 31.52
C ALA A 200 22.03 10.24 32.49
N THR A 201 20.98 9.83 33.20
CA THR A 201 20.33 10.66 34.23
C THR A 201 21.24 10.86 35.43
N LEU A 202 21.87 9.78 35.91
CA LEU A 202 22.86 9.83 36.99
C LEU A 202 24.09 10.66 36.62
N GLU A 203 24.60 10.53 35.40
CA GLU A 203 25.73 11.31 34.90
C GLU A 203 25.42 12.82 34.96
N ARG A 204 24.23 13.23 34.48
CA ARG A 204 23.79 14.63 34.55
C ARG A 204 23.68 15.11 36.00
N ALA A 205 23.09 14.32 36.90
CA ALA A 205 22.97 14.66 38.32
C ALA A 205 24.34 14.77 39.01
N ASN A 206 25.28 13.89 38.66
CA ASN A 206 26.65 13.90 39.15
C ASN A 206 27.41 15.13 38.66
N LEU A 207 27.24 15.52 37.39
CA LEU A 207 27.84 16.72 36.83
C LEU A 207 27.35 18.00 37.56
N VAL A 208 26.05 18.10 37.84
CA VAL A 208 25.49 19.22 38.60
C VAL A 208 26.05 19.25 40.02
N SER A 209 26.09 18.09 40.69
CA SER A 209 26.62 17.96 42.05
C SER A 209 28.12 18.29 42.14
N SER A 210 28.92 17.86 41.15
CA SER A 210 30.34 18.19 41.06
C SER A 210 30.56 19.69 40.81
N ARG A 211 29.69 20.36 40.04
CA ARG A 211 29.77 21.81 39.81
C ARG A 211 29.36 22.62 41.04
N ALA A 212 28.36 22.15 41.78
CA ALA A 212 27.86 22.85 42.97
C ALA A 212 28.81 22.74 44.18
N LEU A 213 29.38 21.55 44.42
CA LEU A 213 30.25 21.26 45.58
C LEU A 213 31.73 21.49 45.29
N GLY A 214 32.13 21.55 44.02
CA GLY A 214 33.52 21.50 43.61
C GLY A 214 34.07 20.06 43.57
N ALA A 215 35.05 19.81 42.70
CA ALA A 215 35.54 18.47 42.37
C ALA A 215 36.12 17.70 43.57
N VAL A 216 36.80 18.38 44.49
CA VAL A 216 37.47 17.75 45.64
C VAL A 216 36.47 17.26 46.68
N GLU A 217 35.48 18.09 47.02
CA GLU A 217 34.46 17.77 48.02
C GLU A 217 33.47 16.72 47.50
N TYR A 218 33.10 16.82 46.21
CA TYR A 218 32.31 15.81 45.53
C TYR A 218 33.01 14.43 45.55
N MET A 219 34.27 14.33 45.13
CA MET A 219 35.00 13.06 45.13
C MET A 219 35.21 12.48 46.54
N ARG A 220 35.32 13.34 47.57
CA ARG A 220 35.39 12.89 48.97
C ARG A 220 34.08 12.20 49.40
N LEU A 221 32.93 12.79 49.09
CA LEU A 221 31.62 12.21 49.39
C LEU A 221 31.37 10.91 48.61
N VAL A 222 31.76 10.86 47.34
CA VAL A 222 31.68 9.64 46.53
C VAL A 222 32.46 8.50 47.19
N ARG A 223 33.70 8.74 47.61
CA ARG A 223 34.52 7.72 48.29
C ARG A 223 33.93 7.26 49.62
N GLN A 224 33.28 8.15 50.37
CA GLN A 224 32.59 7.79 51.61
C GLN A 224 31.37 6.90 51.35
N ARG A 225 30.65 7.09 50.23
CA ARG A 225 29.50 6.23 49.85
C ARG A 225 29.92 4.80 49.49
N PHE A 226 31.14 4.61 49.00
CA PHE A 226 31.69 3.30 48.64
C PHE A 226 32.54 2.68 49.75
N GLN A 227 32.56 3.27 50.94
CA GLN A 227 33.23 2.67 52.08
C GLN A 227 32.41 1.47 52.55
N PRO A 228 33.00 0.26 52.67
CA PRO A 228 32.25 -0.93 53.01
C PRO A 228 31.66 -0.79 54.42
N GLN A 229 30.35 -0.59 54.50
CA GLN A 229 29.59 -0.80 55.72
C GLN A 229 29.19 -2.28 55.75
N GLY A 230 30.03 -3.09 56.38
CA GLY A 230 29.73 -4.51 56.60
C GLY A 230 30.84 -5.20 57.36
N ALA A 231 30.56 -5.61 58.59
CA ALA A 231 31.35 -6.64 59.26
C ALA A 231 31.20 -7.92 58.44
N ALA A 232 32.32 -8.45 57.95
CA ALA A 232 32.36 -9.77 57.34
C ALA A 232 32.17 -10.81 58.44
N ASP A 233 30.96 -11.35 58.60
CA ASP A 233 30.77 -12.61 59.34
C ASP A 233 29.48 -13.35 58.91
N ALA A 234 29.66 -14.66 58.71
CA ALA A 234 28.68 -15.74 58.62
C ALA A 234 27.53 -15.65 57.57
N THR A 235 27.83 -16.02 56.32
CA THR A 235 26.83 -16.70 55.46
C THR A 235 26.75 -18.17 55.85
N ASP A 236 25.75 -18.53 56.67
CA ASP A 236 25.14 -19.86 56.69
C ASP A 236 23.76 -19.80 57.35
N SER A 237 22.71 -19.75 56.53
CA SER A 237 21.44 -20.46 56.80
C SER A 237 20.50 -20.43 55.59
N PRO A 238 19.65 -21.46 55.47
CA PRO A 238 19.31 -22.05 54.18
C PRO A 238 17.94 -21.58 53.66
N ASN A 239 17.84 -21.67 52.33
CA ASN A 239 16.66 -22.02 51.54
C ASN A 239 15.29 -21.58 52.10
N ALA A 240 14.77 -20.47 51.56
CA ALA A 240 13.34 -20.25 51.45
C ALA A 240 13.06 -19.97 49.97
N GLU A 241 12.67 -21.03 49.27
CA GLU A 241 11.99 -20.96 47.98
C GLU A 241 10.77 -20.05 48.13
N ALA A 242 10.76 -18.97 47.37
CA ALA A 242 9.56 -18.23 47.02
C ALA A 242 9.64 -18.01 45.50
N ASP A 243 9.34 -19.09 44.77
CA ASP A 243 8.85 -18.99 43.40
C ASP A 243 7.50 -18.27 43.47
N ASP A 244 7.51 -16.96 43.25
CA ASP A 244 6.30 -16.22 42.88
C ASP A 244 6.11 -16.41 41.37
N PRO A 245 5.07 -17.11 40.92
CA PRO A 245 4.73 -17.14 39.50
C PRO A 245 4.29 -15.74 39.09
N MET A 246 5.00 -15.16 38.12
CA MET A 246 4.58 -13.97 37.39
C MET A 246 3.22 -14.25 36.75
N ASP A 247 2.18 -13.62 37.29
CA ASP A 247 0.82 -13.62 36.77
C ASP A 247 0.78 -12.76 35.50
N GLU A 248 0.91 -13.40 34.33
CA GLU A 248 0.64 -12.80 33.01
C GLU A 248 -0.87 -12.70 32.73
N SER A 249 -1.62 -12.07 33.62
CA SER A 249 -3.01 -11.69 33.33
C SER A 249 -3.04 -10.25 32.82
N GLU A 250 -3.56 -10.06 31.59
CA GLU A 250 -3.91 -8.73 31.08
C GLU A 250 -4.81 -8.02 32.11
N PRO A 251 -4.61 -6.72 32.39
CA PRO A 251 -5.47 -5.99 33.31
C PRO A 251 -6.90 -5.96 32.75
N GLU A 252 -7.78 -6.76 33.35
CA GLU A 252 -9.21 -6.78 33.10
C GLU A 252 -9.80 -5.41 33.45
N VAL A 253 -10.68 -4.90 32.57
CA VAL A 253 -11.38 -3.64 32.79
C VAL A 253 -12.30 -3.83 34.02
N PRO A 254 -12.15 -3.03 35.10
CA PRO A 254 -12.96 -3.19 36.30
C PRO A 254 -14.46 -3.05 35.98
N SER A 255 -15.21 -4.16 36.13
CA SER A 255 -16.65 -4.22 35.87
C SER A 255 -17.46 -3.84 37.12
N GLY A 256 -17.37 -2.57 37.53
CA GLY A 256 -18.13 -2.03 38.68
C GLY A 256 -18.71 -0.64 38.39
N PRO A 257 -19.89 -0.28 38.93
CA PRO A 257 -20.44 1.06 38.80
C PRO A 257 -19.54 2.06 39.53
N ILE A 258 -19.14 3.12 38.81
CA ILE A 258 -18.23 4.16 39.30
C ILE A 258 -18.96 5.04 40.33
N SER A 259 -18.53 5.02 41.59
CA SER A 259 -18.82 6.07 42.57
C SER A 259 -17.57 6.92 42.77
N ASP A 260 -17.69 8.24 42.58
CA ASP A 260 -16.71 9.30 42.84
C ASP A 260 -15.24 9.03 42.40
N GLU A 261 -14.99 8.91 41.08
CA GLU A 261 -13.60 9.01 40.58
C GLU A 261 -13.11 10.45 40.70
N THR A 262 -11.97 10.60 41.35
CA THR A 262 -11.21 11.84 41.41
C THR A 262 -10.44 12.07 40.10
N LEU A 263 -9.99 13.30 39.88
CA LEU A 263 -9.15 13.64 38.72
C LEU A 263 -7.84 12.84 38.69
N THR A 264 -7.32 12.46 39.85
CA THR A 264 -6.14 11.61 40.00
C THR A 264 -6.40 10.20 39.46
N ASP A 265 -7.57 9.63 39.74
CA ASP A 265 -7.94 8.29 39.29
C ASP A 265 -8.08 8.24 37.75
N MET A 266 -8.63 9.29 37.14
CA MET A 266 -8.71 9.40 35.68
C MET A 266 -7.33 9.55 35.02
N LEU A 267 -6.40 10.29 35.66
CA LEU A 267 -5.03 10.41 35.16
C LEU A 267 -4.24 9.11 35.30
N GLU A 268 -4.43 8.38 36.40
CA GLU A 268 -3.81 7.08 36.62
C GLU A 268 -4.33 6.04 35.61
N PHE A 269 -5.64 6.05 35.35
CA PHE A 269 -6.24 5.25 34.28
C PHE A 269 -5.65 5.54 32.90
N LEU A 270 -5.56 6.83 32.50
CA LEU A 270 -4.98 7.20 31.20
C LEU A 270 -3.49 6.82 31.08
N LYS A 271 -2.73 6.89 32.18
CA LYS A 271 -1.34 6.42 32.20
C LYS A 271 -1.25 4.90 32.00
N GLY A 272 -2.16 4.14 32.60
CA GLY A 272 -2.27 2.70 32.38
C GLY A 272 -2.57 2.37 30.92
N GLU A 273 -3.57 3.01 30.32
CA GLU A 273 -3.91 2.80 28.90
C GLU A 273 -2.80 3.27 27.95
N HIS A 274 -2.07 4.36 28.27
CA HIS A 274 -0.89 4.76 27.50
C HIS A 274 0.20 3.68 27.52
N GLY A 275 0.44 3.05 28.68
CA GLY A 275 1.37 1.93 28.82
C GLY A 275 0.96 0.73 27.97
N LEU A 276 -0.32 0.36 28.00
CA LEU A 276 -0.86 -0.75 27.21
C LEU A 276 -0.77 -0.49 25.69
N CYS A 277 -1.00 0.75 25.24
CA CYS A 277 -0.80 1.11 23.84
C CYS A 277 0.67 0.93 23.42
N LEU A 278 1.63 1.26 24.29
CA LEU A 278 3.06 1.06 24.03
C LEU A 278 3.44 -0.42 24.00
N GLU A 279 2.90 -1.24 24.92
CA GLU A 279 3.10 -2.70 24.94
C GLU A 279 2.57 -3.37 23.68
N ARG A 280 1.40 -2.93 23.19
CA ARG A 280 0.79 -3.40 21.93
C ARG A 280 1.45 -2.83 20.67
N SER A 281 2.51 -2.02 20.80
CA SER A 281 3.19 -1.33 19.70
C SER A 281 2.28 -0.38 18.89
N GLU A 282 1.22 0.13 19.51
CA GLU A 282 0.25 1.06 18.92
C GLU A 282 0.67 2.51 19.20
N TYR A 283 1.80 2.92 18.62
CA TYR A 283 2.46 4.21 18.94
C TYR A 283 1.63 5.45 18.62
N TRP A 284 0.75 5.37 17.62
CA TRP A 284 -0.16 6.47 17.26
C TRP A 284 -1.25 6.66 18.32
N ASP A 285 -1.87 5.57 18.77
CA ASP A 285 -2.89 5.60 19.81
C ASP A 285 -2.27 6.06 21.14
N ALA A 286 -1.06 5.57 21.44
CA ALA A 286 -0.27 6.02 22.59
C ALA A 286 -0.01 7.54 22.57
N ASN A 287 0.25 8.11 21.39
CA ASN A 287 0.47 9.54 21.23
C ASN A 287 -0.82 10.36 21.49
N GLU A 288 -1.96 9.90 21.00
CA GLU A 288 -3.26 10.56 21.24
C GLU A 288 -3.64 10.55 22.73
N VAL A 289 -3.45 9.41 23.41
CA VAL A 289 -3.66 9.30 24.86
C VAL A 289 -2.74 10.27 25.62
N GLN A 290 -1.47 10.34 25.23
CA GLN A 290 -0.48 11.24 25.83
C GLN A 290 -0.85 12.72 25.66
N HIS A 291 -1.38 13.12 24.50
CA HIS A 291 -1.86 14.48 24.26
C HIS A 291 -3.01 14.88 25.19
N VAL A 292 -3.92 13.94 25.48
CA VAL A 292 -5.02 14.20 26.44
C VAL A 292 -4.51 14.28 27.88
N ILE A 293 -3.54 13.45 28.28
CA ILE A 293 -2.88 13.55 29.59
C ILE A 293 -2.24 14.93 29.78
N LEU A 294 -1.48 15.40 28.78
CA LEU A 294 -0.83 16.71 28.83
C LEU A 294 -1.85 17.85 28.89
N HIS A 295 -2.95 17.72 28.16
CA HIS A 295 -4.04 18.69 28.22
C HIS A 295 -4.66 18.77 29.62
N PHE A 296 -4.95 17.63 30.23
CA PHE A 296 -5.51 17.59 31.60
C PHE A 296 -4.56 18.19 32.63
N LEU A 297 -3.27 17.90 32.54
CA LEU A 297 -2.26 18.53 33.40
C LEU A 297 -2.22 20.05 33.20
N SER A 298 -2.38 20.53 31.96
CA SER A 298 -2.47 21.96 31.69
C SER A 298 -3.74 22.60 32.26
N GLU A 299 -4.89 21.93 32.19
CA GLU A 299 -6.17 22.45 32.71
C GLU A 299 -6.20 22.47 34.24
N ILE A 300 -5.56 21.50 34.89
CA ILE A 300 -5.36 21.47 36.36
C ILE A 300 -4.61 22.70 36.84
N HIS A 301 -3.66 23.21 36.05
CA HIS A 301 -2.93 24.43 36.40
C HIS A 301 -3.76 25.71 36.27
N HIS A 302 -4.90 25.69 35.56
CA HIS A 302 -5.66 26.90 35.18
C HIS A 302 -7.11 26.95 35.68
N SER A 303 -7.67 25.91 36.33
CA SER A 303 -9.12 25.88 36.67
C SER A 303 -9.46 25.08 37.95
N SER A 304 -10.66 25.33 38.50
CA SER A 304 -11.21 24.72 39.72
C SER A 304 -11.74 23.29 39.50
N ALA A 305 -11.64 22.43 40.51
CA ALA A 305 -11.67 20.96 40.41
C ALA A 305 -13.00 20.32 39.96
N GLU A 306 -14.16 20.88 40.31
CA GLU A 306 -15.45 20.19 40.09
C GLU A 306 -15.95 20.26 38.63
N SER A 307 -15.81 21.40 37.95
CA SER A 307 -16.18 21.50 36.53
C SER A 307 -15.18 20.79 35.62
N LEU A 308 -13.95 20.58 36.09
CA LEU A 308 -12.90 19.87 35.36
C LEU A 308 -13.16 18.37 35.29
N VAL A 309 -13.67 17.75 36.34
CA VAL A 309 -13.92 16.29 36.34
C VAL A 309 -14.96 15.91 35.29
N ALA A 310 -16.06 16.67 35.20
CA ALA A 310 -17.10 16.44 34.18
C ALA A 310 -16.56 16.66 32.75
N SER A 311 -15.77 17.71 32.54
CA SER A 311 -15.12 17.98 31.24
C SER A 311 -14.14 16.86 30.85
N CYS A 312 -13.32 16.39 31.79
CA CYS A 312 -12.35 15.32 31.58
C CYS A 312 -13.05 14.01 31.20
N ARG A 313 -14.15 13.64 31.87
CA ARG A 313 -14.92 12.43 31.54
C ARG A 313 -15.44 12.44 30.10
N VAL A 314 -16.05 13.54 29.66
CA VAL A 314 -16.56 13.69 28.29
C VAL A 314 -15.42 13.57 27.28
N ARG A 315 -14.25 14.13 27.60
CA ARG A 315 -13.08 14.11 26.72
C ARG A 315 -12.42 12.74 26.63
N ILE A 316 -12.38 11.98 27.73
CA ILE A 316 -11.95 10.58 27.74
C ILE A 316 -12.89 9.74 26.87
N ALA A 317 -14.21 9.87 27.05
CA ALA A 317 -15.19 9.16 26.24
C ALA A 317 -15.04 9.50 24.74
N GLY A 318 -14.84 10.78 24.40
CA GLY A 318 -14.61 11.23 23.02
C GLY A 318 -13.33 10.65 22.40
N LEU A 319 -12.20 10.70 23.13
CA LEU A 319 -10.93 10.13 22.66
C LEU A 319 -11.08 8.63 22.35
N PHE A 320 -11.61 7.85 23.29
CA PHE A 320 -11.74 6.40 23.10
C PHE A 320 -12.80 6.05 22.03
N GLY A 321 -13.79 6.91 21.80
CA GLY A 321 -14.69 6.80 20.64
C GLY A 321 -13.96 6.97 19.31
N GLU A 322 -13.11 7.99 19.18
CA GLU A 322 -12.29 8.23 17.98
C GLU A 322 -11.25 7.12 17.76
N LEU A 323 -10.60 6.64 18.83
CA LEU A 323 -9.64 5.55 18.76
C LEU A 323 -10.29 4.23 18.35
N LYS A 324 -11.52 3.95 18.83
CA LYS A 324 -12.32 2.80 18.38
C LYS A 324 -12.59 2.89 16.88
N ASP A 325 -13.04 4.03 16.37
CA ASP A 325 -13.35 4.17 14.94
C ASP A 325 -12.09 3.98 14.08
N LYS A 326 -10.95 4.56 14.49
CA LYS A 326 -9.64 4.34 13.84
C LYS A 326 -9.18 2.88 13.91
N ALA A 327 -9.41 2.20 15.03
CA ALA A 327 -9.07 0.78 15.19
C ALA A 327 -9.92 -0.12 14.28
N ILE A 328 -11.20 0.20 14.09
CA ILE A 328 -12.10 -0.50 13.15
C ILE A 328 -11.61 -0.33 11.71
N GLU A 329 -11.25 0.89 11.31
CA GLU A 329 -10.68 1.17 9.97
C GLU A 329 -9.39 0.40 9.70
N GLN A 330 -8.60 0.15 10.74
CA GLN A 330 -7.33 -0.60 10.67
C GLN A 330 -7.49 -2.11 10.89
N HIS A 331 -8.72 -2.63 10.99
CA HIS A 331 -9.03 -4.03 11.27
C HIS A 331 -8.46 -4.56 12.61
N ARG A 332 -8.27 -3.67 13.60
CA ARG A 332 -7.81 -4.00 14.96
C ARG A 332 -9.00 -4.21 15.91
N TRP A 333 -9.66 -5.35 15.78
CA TRP A 333 -10.92 -5.65 16.50
C TRP A 333 -10.75 -5.72 18.03
N ASP A 334 -9.65 -6.32 18.53
CA ASP A 334 -9.41 -6.45 19.97
C ASP A 334 -9.22 -5.09 20.67
N SER A 335 -8.49 -4.17 20.01
CA SER A 335 -8.32 -2.80 20.48
C SER A 335 -9.61 -1.99 20.35
N ALA A 336 -10.38 -2.19 19.27
CA ALA A 336 -11.68 -1.55 19.09
C ALA A 336 -12.70 -1.96 20.18
N ASP A 337 -12.76 -3.25 20.55
CA ASP A 337 -13.64 -3.74 21.61
C ASP A 337 -13.25 -3.18 22.99
N ARG A 338 -11.94 -3.09 23.27
CA ARG A 338 -11.42 -2.45 24.50
C ARG A 338 -11.77 -0.96 24.56
N TYR A 339 -11.51 -0.22 23.48
CA TYR A 339 -11.84 1.21 23.40
C TYR A 339 -13.35 1.46 23.51
N GLN A 340 -14.18 0.58 22.93
CA GLN A 340 -15.63 0.64 23.06
C GLN A 340 -16.11 0.37 24.50
N ALA A 341 -15.46 -0.55 25.22
CA ALA A 341 -15.76 -0.79 26.63
C ALA A 341 -15.44 0.45 27.49
N ILE A 342 -14.32 1.12 27.21
CA ILE A 342 -13.90 2.34 27.91
C ILE A 342 -14.84 3.51 27.59
N GLU A 343 -15.18 3.72 26.31
CA GLU A 343 -16.14 4.74 25.88
C GLU A 343 -17.48 4.60 26.62
N ARG A 344 -18.03 3.37 26.67
CA ARG A 344 -19.29 3.08 27.38
C ARG A 344 -19.18 3.33 28.88
N ARG A 345 -18.04 2.98 29.49
CA ARG A 345 -17.78 3.21 30.92
C ARG A 345 -17.85 4.71 31.27
N TYR A 346 -17.28 5.57 30.43
CA TYR A 346 -17.27 7.01 30.66
C TYR A 346 -18.55 7.74 30.21
N MET A 347 -19.39 7.12 29.36
CA MET A 347 -20.69 7.67 28.94
C MET A 347 -21.87 7.37 29.89
N GLN A 348 -21.83 6.28 30.68
CA GLN A 348 -22.97 5.85 31.49
C GLN A 348 -23.29 6.71 32.72
N ASN A 349 -22.46 7.70 33.05
CA ASN A 349 -22.66 8.59 34.21
C ASN A 349 -22.77 10.06 33.77
N PRO A 350 -23.95 10.56 33.37
CA PRO A 350 -24.17 11.98 33.22
C PRO A 350 -24.18 12.65 34.61
N PRO A 351 -23.68 13.90 34.74
CA PRO A 351 -23.82 14.66 35.98
C PRO A 351 -25.31 14.96 36.25
N ALA A 352 -25.74 14.76 37.49
CA ALA A 352 -27.02 15.27 38.00
C ALA A 352 -26.93 16.77 38.28
#